data_AF-A0A6S7H114-F1
#
_entry.id   AF-A0A6S7H114-F1
#
_cell.length_a   1.000
_cell.length_b   1.000
_cell.length_c   1.000
_cell.angle_alpha   90.00
_cell.angle_beta   90.00
_cell.angle_gamma   90.00
#
_symmetry.space_group_name_H-M   'P 1'
#
loop_
_entity.id
_entity.type
_entity.pdbx_description
1 polymer ?
#
loop_
_entity_poly.entity_id
_entity_poly.type
_entity_poly.pdbx_seq_one_letter_code
_entity_poly.pdbx_strand_id
1 'polypeptide(L)'
;MKGDKGDKGDIGVPGRPGPQGPEGTCDKEQIEAVVKPLQTKLEALLSSYTTEIARLRNEVYSIKSKFVHTIGSEENPAKSCKEIYEQERYSPSGVYFLNITGKLGGLTRVYCFMEEDETCPAGSTLVLKIDGTKDTFKYSSPLWANKEVYAEENGLALFDTKETKSASFWSVPFTKICINMRKLDSLEVASLVIDETSTSLYDLIADGKYRATKGGREIWESLLPGSQVQRGCFLEGFNAHGIQDGSAGARIGVIASDQSNCTSPDSFIGFGTEGGSCDSSRKISCGNESGTCNTDADKYTSAFGYIFVY
;
A
#
# COMPACT_ATOMS: atom_id res chain seq x y z
N MET A 1 -83.02 -63.00 -13.26
CA MET A 1 -82.48 -61.86 -14.02
C MET A 1 -82.31 -60.72 -13.04
N LYS A 2 -81.08 -60.27 -12.77
CA LYS A 2 -80.80 -59.18 -11.83
C LYS A 2 -80.68 -57.92 -12.69
N GLY A 3 -81.60 -56.97 -12.51
CA GLY A 3 -81.73 -55.78 -13.35
C GLY A 3 -80.46 -54.93 -13.38
N ASP A 4 -80.22 -54.29 -14.52
CA ASP A 4 -79.05 -53.50 -14.79
C ASP A 4 -78.90 -52.35 -13.79
N LYS A 5 -77.67 -52.09 -13.39
CA LYS A 5 -77.33 -51.08 -12.38
C LYS A 5 -77.56 -49.70 -13.01
N GLY A 6 -78.50 -48.94 -12.44
CA GLY A 6 -78.86 -47.60 -12.92
C GLY A 6 -77.67 -46.63 -12.99
N ASP A 7 -77.78 -45.67 -13.89
CA ASP A 7 -76.72 -44.71 -14.21
C ASP A 7 -76.25 -43.93 -12.99
N LYS A 8 -74.95 -43.63 -12.97
CA LYS A 8 -74.32 -42.87 -11.88
C LYS A 8 -74.84 -41.44 -11.93
N GLY A 9 -75.46 -40.97 -10.84
CA GLY A 9 -75.96 -39.60 -10.73
C GLY A 9 -74.85 -38.56 -10.91
N ASP A 10 -75.24 -37.36 -11.36
CA ASP A 10 -74.33 -36.27 -11.70
C ASP A 10 -73.36 -35.94 -10.55
N ILE A 11 -72.10 -35.66 -10.92
CA ILE A 11 -71.08 -35.24 -9.97
C ILE A 11 -71.44 -33.84 -9.46
N GLY A 12 -71.61 -33.71 -8.14
CA GLY A 12 -71.89 -32.43 -7.49
C GLY A 12 -70.83 -31.36 -7.81
N VAL A 13 -71.26 -30.10 -7.88
CA VAL A 13 -70.39 -28.96 -8.22
C VAL A 13 -69.17 -28.91 -7.28
N PRO A 14 -67.94 -28.71 -7.79
CA PRO A 14 -66.76 -28.59 -6.95
C PRO A 14 -66.94 -27.51 -5.87
N GLY A 15 -66.54 -27.82 -4.63
CA GLY A 15 -66.54 -26.85 -3.53
C GLY A 15 -65.67 -25.64 -3.87
N ARG A 16 -66.03 -24.46 -3.34
CA ARG A 16 -65.24 -23.24 -3.56
C ARG A 16 -63.80 -23.47 -3.04
N PRO A 17 -62.77 -22.96 -3.75
CA PRO A 17 -61.40 -22.98 -3.24
C PRO A 17 -61.34 -22.38 -1.83
N GLY A 18 -60.55 -22.99 -0.95
CA GLY A 18 -60.27 -22.44 0.37
C GLY A 18 -59.56 -21.07 0.26
N PRO A 19 -59.59 -20.26 1.33
CA PRO A 19 -58.90 -18.98 1.36
C PRO A 19 -57.40 -19.18 1.08
N GLN A 20 -56.82 -18.31 0.27
CA GLN A 20 -55.39 -18.31 -0.01
C GLN A 20 -54.63 -18.07 1.29
N GLY A 21 -53.65 -18.93 1.59
CA GLY A 21 -52.79 -18.77 2.76
C GLY A 21 -51.97 -17.47 2.67
N PRO A 22 -51.48 -16.94 3.79
CA PRO A 22 -50.66 -15.73 3.80
C PRO A 22 -49.42 -15.93 2.91
N GLU A 23 -49.05 -14.89 2.14
CA GLU A 23 -47.80 -14.88 1.38
C GLU A 23 -46.62 -15.02 2.34
N GLY A 24 -45.73 -15.99 2.09
CA GLY A 24 -44.49 -16.11 2.85
C GLY A 24 -43.54 -14.98 2.46
N THR A 25 -43.15 -14.13 3.41
CA THR A 25 -42.17 -13.07 3.16
C THR A 25 -40.76 -13.62 3.39
N CYS A 26 -39.94 -13.64 2.34
CA CYS A 26 -38.50 -13.84 2.47
C CYS A 26 -37.89 -12.50 2.92
N ASP A 27 -37.85 -12.30 4.24
CA ASP A 27 -37.39 -11.04 4.82
C ASP A 27 -35.86 -10.96 4.80
N LYS A 28 -35.33 -9.86 4.26
CA LYS A 28 -33.89 -9.60 4.15
C LYS A 28 -33.22 -9.64 5.53
N GLU A 29 -33.93 -9.22 6.58
CA GLU A 29 -33.42 -9.25 7.95
C GLU A 29 -33.22 -10.68 8.47
N GLN A 30 -34.08 -11.63 8.08
CA GLN A 30 -33.95 -13.03 8.46
C GLN A 30 -32.77 -13.69 7.73
N ILE A 31 -32.53 -13.32 6.46
CA ILE A 31 -31.35 -13.77 5.71
C ILE A 31 -30.09 -13.20 6.36
N GLU A 32 -30.04 -11.90 6.66
CA GLU A 32 -28.88 -11.27 7.29
C GLU A 32 -28.57 -11.86 8.68
N ALA A 33 -29.60 -12.21 9.46
CA ALA A 33 -29.44 -12.87 10.76
C ALA A 33 -28.75 -14.25 10.67
N VAL A 34 -28.87 -14.94 9.53
CA VAL A 34 -28.20 -16.23 9.29
C VAL A 34 -26.84 -16.04 8.60
N VAL A 35 -26.75 -15.13 7.64
CA VAL A 35 -25.54 -14.90 6.82
C VAL A 35 -24.43 -14.25 7.64
N LYS A 36 -24.73 -13.23 8.45
CA LYS A 36 -23.70 -12.48 9.18
C LYS A 36 -22.88 -13.34 10.15
N PRO A 37 -23.48 -14.23 10.98
CA PRO A 37 -22.71 -15.15 11.81
C PRO A 37 -21.85 -16.14 11.02
N LEU A 38 -22.33 -16.59 9.86
CA LEU A 38 -21.57 -17.48 8.98
C LEU A 38 -20.37 -16.76 8.35
N GLN A 39 -20.54 -15.51 7.93
CA GLN A 39 -19.44 -14.66 7.45
C GLN A 39 -18.39 -14.46 8.53
N THR A 40 -18.79 -14.10 9.75
CA THR A 40 -17.84 -13.94 10.87
C THR A 40 -17.10 -15.25 11.19
N LYS A 41 -17.78 -16.40 11.14
CA LYS A 41 -17.13 -17.71 11.33
C LYS A 41 -16.14 -18.01 10.19
N LEU A 42 -16.49 -17.68 8.96
CA LEU A 42 -15.63 -17.87 7.80
C LEU A 42 -14.38 -16.98 7.89
N GLU A 43 -14.53 -15.70 8.24
CA GLU A 43 -13.43 -14.76 8.47
C GLU A 43 -12.51 -15.22 9.60
N ALA A 44 -13.08 -15.68 10.72
CA ALA A 44 -12.30 -16.22 11.83
C ALA A 44 -11.54 -17.49 11.43
N LEU A 45 -12.17 -18.39 10.66
CA LEU A 45 -11.55 -19.61 10.16
C LEU A 45 -10.41 -19.30 9.18
N LEU A 46 -10.63 -18.36 8.25
CA LEU A 46 -9.61 -17.88 7.31
C LEU A 46 -8.42 -17.27 8.06
N SER A 47 -8.68 -16.42 9.06
CA SER A 47 -7.63 -15.83 9.91
C SER A 47 -6.83 -16.90 10.66
N SER A 48 -7.50 -17.92 11.22
CA SER A 48 -6.85 -19.04 11.90
C SER A 48 -5.97 -19.87 10.96
N TYR A 49 -6.47 -20.26 9.78
CA TYR A 49 -5.67 -21.02 8.81
C TYR A 49 -4.50 -20.20 8.27
N THR A 50 -4.69 -18.91 8.01
CA THR A 50 -3.61 -18.02 7.56
C THR A 50 -2.49 -17.94 8.59
N THR A 51 -2.85 -17.83 9.87
CA THR A 51 -1.88 -17.82 10.98
C THR A 51 -1.11 -19.13 11.06
N GLU A 52 -1.78 -20.28 10.94
CA GLU A 52 -1.10 -21.58 11.00
C GLU A 52 -0.22 -21.83 9.78
N ILE A 53 -0.64 -21.42 8.58
CA ILE A 53 0.19 -21.48 7.36
C ILE A 53 1.45 -20.63 7.53
N ALA A 54 1.32 -19.40 8.05
CA ALA A 54 2.48 -18.55 8.33
C ALA A 54 3.42 -19.18 9.37
N ARG A 55 2.87 -19.82 10.41
CA ARG A 55 3.64 -20.57 11.42
C ARG A 55 4.44 -21.72 10.80
N LEU A 56 3.79 -22.56 10.00
CA LEU A 56 4.41 -23.70 9.33
C LEU A 56 5.46 -23.26 8.30
N ARG A 57 5.21 -22.19 7.54
CA ARG A 57 6.20 -21.61 6.62
C ARG A 57 7.47 -21.20 7.36
N ASN A 58 7.33 -20.51 8.50
CA ASN A 58 8.47 -20.12 9.33
C ASN A 58 9.24 -21.32 9.88
N GLU A 59 8.55 -22.37 10.33
CA GLU A 59 9.20 -23.61 10.81
C GLU A 59 9.97 -24.30 9.68
N VAL A 60 9.35 -24.47 8.50
CA VAL A 60 9.99 -25.08 7.33
C VAL A 60 11.22 -24.28 6.89
N TYR A 61 11.11 -22.95 6.84
CA TYR A 61 12.23 -22.08 6.49
C TYR A 61 13.39 -22.20 7.51
N SER A 62 13.08 -22.20 8.80
CA SER A 62 14.08 -22.39 9.88
C SER A 62 14.78 -23.75 9.83
N ILE A 63 14.07 -24.80 9.39
CA ILE A 63 14.67 -26.12 9.18
C ILE A 63 15.55 -26.07 7.93
N LYS A 64 15.03 -25.58 6.80
CA LYS A 64 15.75 -25.57 5.52
C LYS A 64 17.05 -24.78 5.59
N SER A 65 17.04 -23.61 6.21
CA SER A 65 18.23 -22.74 6.34
C SER A 65 19.36 -23.37 7.16
N LYS A 66 19.07 -24.37 8.01
CA LYS A 66 20.10 -25.12 8.75
C LYS A 66 20.85 -26.16 7.90
N PHE A 67 20.26 -26.60 6.80
CA PHE A 67 20.80 -27.70 5.98
C PHE A 67 21.15 -27.29 4.55
N VAL A 68 20.65 -26.15 4.08
CA VAL A 68 20.86 -25.61 2.74
C VAL A 68 21.20 -24.13 2.87
N HIS A 69 22.24 -23.66 2.17
CA HIS A 69 22.48 -22.23 1.98
C HIS A 69 21.37 -21.64 1.11
N THR A 70 20.22 -21.34 1.73
CA THR A 70 19.04 -20.79 1.08
C THR A 70 19.37 -19.45 0.43
N ILE A 71 18.78 -19.18 -0.72
CA ILE A 71 18.98 -17.89 -1.38
C ILE A 71 18.56 -16.74 -0.46
N GLY A 72 19.37 -15.68 -0.41
CA GLY A 72 19.20 -14.58 0.55
C GLY A 72 19.83 -14.82 1.92
N SER A 73 20.59 -15.90 2.13
CA SER A 73 21.47 -16.05 3.30
C SER A 73 22.80 -15.30 3.11
N GLU A 74 23.57 -15.13 4.19
CA GLU A 74 24.88 -14.48 4.13
C GLU A 74 25.86 -15.22 3.18
N GLU A 75 25.79 -16.55 3.15
CA GLU A 75 26.62 -17.41 2.30
C GLU A 75 26.10 -17.55 0.86
N ASN A 76 24.81 -17.28 0.63
CA ASN A 76 24.17 -17.32 -0.69
C ASN A 76 23.27 -16.08 -0.92
N PRO A 77 23.86 -14.87 -0.98
CA PRO A 77 23.11 -13.63 -1.08
C PRO A 77 22.44 -13.49 -2.46
N ALA A 78 21.20 -13.00 -2.47
CA ALA A 78 20.44 -12.76 -3.69
C ALA A 78 20.73 -11.38 -4.30
N LYS A 79 20.28 -11.09 -5.52
CA LYS A 79 20.38 -9.75 -6.11
C LYS A 79 19.21 -8.85 -5.72
N SER A 80 18.07 -9.44 -5.36
CA SER A 80 16.86 -8.73 -4.96
C SER A 80 15.93 -9.63 -4.13
N CYS A 81 14.99 -9.03 -3.40
CA CYS A 81 13.92 -9.78 -2.74
C CYS A 81 13.03 -10.53 -3.74
N LYS A 82 12.85 -9.97 -4.95
CA LYS A 82 12.11 -10.61 -6.05
C LYS A 82 12.76 -11.92 -6.48
N GLU A 83 14.09 -11.96 -6.59
CA GLU A 83 14.81 -13.19 -6.91
C GLU A 83 14.61 -14.28 -5.83
N ILE A 84 14.68 -13.89 -4.55
CA ILE A 84 14.42 -14.82 -3.43
C ILE A 84 13.01 -15.38 -3.54
N TYR A 85 12.01 -14.52 -3.73
CA TYR A 85 10.62 -14.94 -3.82
C TYR A 85 10.35 -15.83 -5.05
N GLU A 86 10.95 -15.53 -6.21
CA GLU A 86 10.78 -16.34 -7.42
C GLU A 86 11.39 -17.74 -7.29
N GLN A 87 12.53 -17.87 -6.60
CA GLN A 87 13.21 -19.16 -6.40
C GLN A 87 12.65 -19.92 -5.20
N GLU A 88 12.20 -19.22 -4.16
CA GLU A 88 11.72 -19.76 -2.90
C GLU A 88 10.43 -19.06 -2.46
N ARG A 89 9.31 -19.32 -3.15
CA ARG A 89 7.99 -18.68 -2.93
C ARG A 89 7.40 -18.79 -1.52
N TYR A 90 7.92 -19.69 -0.68
CA TYR A 90 7.47 -19.86 0.69
C TYR A 90 8.38 -19.18 1.72
N SER A 91 9.38 -18.42 1.26
CA SER A 91 10.23 -17.58 2.10
C SER A 91 9.35 -16.59 2.87
N PRO A 92 9.46 -16.50 4.21
CA PRO A 92 8.65 -15.57 4.98
C PRO A 92 9.13 -14.13 4.82
N SER A 93 8.26 -13.15 5.07
CA SER A 93 8.69 -11.75 5.16
C SER A 93 9.73 -11.58 6.27
N GLY A 94 10.79 -10.81 6.01
CA GLY A 94 11.89 -10.70 6.97
C GLY A 94 13.18 -10.15 6.40
N VAL A 95 14.26 -10.32 7.16
CA VAL A 95 15.58 -9.81 6.80
C VAL A 95 16.34 -10.85 5.97
N TYR A 96 16.84 -10.41 4.82
CA TYR A 96 17.65 -11.21 3.91
C TYR A 96 18.93 -10.47 3.52
N PHE A 97 19.90 -11.22 3.02
CA PHE A 97 21.16 -10.71 2.49
C PHE A 97 21.08 -10.57 0.97
N LEU A 98 21.36 -9.35 0.50
CA LEU A 98 21.51 -9.07 -0.93
C LEU A 98 22.97 -8.77 -1.28
N ASN A 99 23.38 -9.24 -2.45
CA ASN A 99 24.62 -8.89 -3.11
C ASN A 99 24.40 -7.67 -4.01
N ILE A 100 24.78 -6.51 -3.50
CA ILE A 100 24.66 -5.22 -4.16
C ILE A 100 25.95 -4.90 -4.92
N THR A 101 25.82 -4.81 -6.25
CA THR A 101 26.90 -4.29 -7.09
C THR A 101 27.08 -2.80 -6.79
N GLY A 102 28.29 -2.40 -6.39
CA GLY A 102 28.63 -0.99 -6.12
C GLY A 102 28.58 -0.54 -4.65
N LYS A 103 28.28 -1.43 -3.68
CA LYS A 103 28.51 -1.18 -2.24
C LYS A 103 29.88 -1.73 -1.82
N LEU A 104 30.62 -1.00 -1.00
CA LEU A 104 31.85 -1.50 -0.39
C LEU A 104 31.52 -2.72 0.50
N GLY A 105 32.13 -3.87 0.23
CA GLY A 105 31.81 -5.13 0.90
C GLY A 105 30.72 -5.99 0.23
N GLY A 106 30.03 -5.46 -0.79
CA GLY A 106 29.09 -6.20 -1.66
C GLY A 106 27.81 -6.73 -1.00
N LEU A 107 27.80 -6.95 0.31
CA LEU A 107 26.67 -7.51 1.05
C LEU A 107 25.86 -6.40 1.72
N THR A 108 24.54 -6.52 1.71
CA THR A 108 23.66 -5.73 2.58
C THR A 108 22.55 -6.58 3.15
N ARG A 109 22.06 -6.20 4.33
CA ARG A 109 20.80 -6.71 4.84
C ARG A 109 19.67 -5.78 4.44
N VAL A 110 18.57 -6.35 3.97
CA VAL A 110 17.34 -5.63 3.66
C VAL A 110 16.14 -6.36 4.23
N TYR A 111 15.06 -5.62 4.48
CA TYR A 111 13.77 -6.24 4.69
C TYR A 111 13.11 -6.55 3.34
N CYS A 112 12.73 -7.82 3.17
CA CYS A 112 11.93 -8.31 2.05
C CYS A 112 10.50 -8.57 2.50
N PHE A 113 9.55 -7.98 1.79
CA PHE A 113 8.13 -8.29 1.95
C PHE A 113 7.78 -9.46 1.03
N MET A 114 7.42 -10.60 1.59
CA MET A 114 7.19 -11.87 0.87
C MET A 114 5.74 -12.38 0.93
N GLU A 115 4.87 -11.71 1.68
CA GLU A 115 3.47 -12.11 1.73
C GLU A 115 2.75 -11.75 0.43
N GLU A 116 1.97 -12.69 -0.10
CA GLU A 116 1.00 -12.38 -1.15
C GLU A 116 -0.20 -11.70 -0.50
N ASP A 117 -0.35 -10.40 -0.72
CA ASP A 117 -1.54 -9.64 -0.34
C ASP A 117 -1.93 -8.61 -1.40
N GLU A 118 -2.96 -7.83 -1.11
CA GLU A 118 -3.46 -6.78 -2.02
C GLU A 118 -2.64 -5.47 -1.94
N THR A 119 -1.63 -5.39 -1.06
CA THR A 119 -0.95 -4.12 -0.74
C THR A 119 0.30 -3.90 -1.59
N CYS A 120 1.23 -4.86 -1.60
CA CYS A 120 2.47 -4.80 -2.37
C CYS A 120 2.78 -6.15 -3.01
N PRO A 121 3.44 -6.19 -4.18
CA PRO A 121 3.91 -7.44 -4.76
C PRO A 121 4.83 -8.21 -3.78
N ALA A 122 4.53 -9.48 -3.54
CA ALA A 122 5.43 -10.37 -2.80
C ALA A 122 6.80 -10.44 -3.50
N GLY A 123 7.88 -10.34 -2.73
CA GLY A 123 9.24 -10.12 -3.23
C GLY A 123 9.66 -8.65 -3.28
N SER A 124 8.89 -7.73 -2.70
CA SER A 124 9.23 -6.31 -2.65
C SER A 124 10.41 -6.03 -1.70
N THR A 125 11.36 -5.19 -2.13
CA THR A 125 12.56 -4.80 -1.37
C THR A 125 12.36 -3.44 -0.71
N LEU A 126 12.51 -3.34 0.62
CA LEU A 126 12.47 -2.03 1.31
C LEU A 126 13.68 -1.18 0.91
N VAL A 127 13.44 0.08 0.53
CA VAL A 127 14.51 1.03 0.16
C VAL A 127 14.58 2.24 1.07
N LEU A 128 13.45 2.70 1.61
CA LEU A 128 13.36 3.94 2.38
C LEU A 128 12.22 3.89 3.40
N LYS A 129 12.45 4.49 4.58
CA LYS A 129 11.44 4.82 5.58
C LYS A 129 11.55 6.29 5.95
N ILE A 130 10.44 7.01 5.91
CA ILE A 130 10.37 8.45 6.16
C ILE A 130 9.43 8.73 7.33
N ASP A 131 9.90 9.52 8.28
CA ASP A 131 9.06 10.09 9.34
C ASP A 131 8.63 11.48 8.88
N GLY A 132 7.35 11.62 8.53
CA GLY A 132 6.81 12.86 7.97
C GLY A 132 6.91 14.08 8.88
N THR A 133 7.28 13.92 10.16
CA THR A 133 7.53 15.02 11.10
C THR A 133 8.96 15.56 11.05
N LYS A 134 9.85 14.91 10.29
CA LYS A 134 11.29 15.22 10.25
C LYS A 134 11.71 15.80 8.91
N ASP A 135 12.70 16.68 8.96
CA ASP A 135 13.30 17.32 7.78
C ASP A 135 14.25 16.39 7.00
N THR A 136 14.59 15.21 7.54
CA THR A 136 15.61 14.30 7.01
C THR A 136 15.43 14.02 5.52
N PHE A 137 14.20 13.71 5.12
CA PHE A 137 13.86 13.34 3.75
C PHE A 137 12.93 14.35 3.07
N LYS A 138 12.90 15.62 3.50
CA LYS A 138 12.15 16.67 2.77
C LYS A 138 12.60 16.78 1.30
N TYR A 139 11.80 17.42 0.46
CA TYR A 139 12.06 17.51 -1.00
C TYR A 139 13.50 17.91 -1.33
N SER A 140 14.01 19.00 -0.75
CA SER A 140 15.38 19.50 -0.98
C SER A 140 16.51 18.68 -0.38
N SER A 141 16.21 17.59 0.36
CA SER A 141 17.25 16.80 1.04
C SER A 141 18.25 16.21 0.04
N PRO A 142 19.58 16.37 0.27
CA PRO A 142 20.59 15.77 -0.59
C PRO A 142 20.59 14.24 -0.53
N LEU A 143 19.93 13.65 0.48
CA LEU A 143 19.78 12.19 0.60
C LEU A 143 19.00 11.58 -0.57
N TRP A 144 18.19 12.35 -1.30
CA TRP A 144 17.52 11.86 -2.51
C TRP A 144 18.47 11.68 -3.71
N ALA A 145 19.58 12.41 -3.72
CA ALA A 145 20.50 12.50 -4.87
C ALA A 145 21.91 11.99 -4.58
N ASN A 146 22.14 11.36 -3.42
CA ASN A 146 23.41 10.72 -3.07
C ASN A 146 23.28 9.19 -2.95
N LYS A 147 24.43 8.50 -2.95
CA LYS A 147 24.53 7.04 -2.73
C LYS A 147 25.06 6.73 -1.33
N GLU A 148 24.50 7.42 -0.34
CA GLU A 148 24.85 7.25 1.07
C GLU A 148 23.70 6.59 1.84
N VAL A 149 24.06 5.71 2.77
CA VAL A 149 23.12 5.08 3.70
C VAL A 149 22.73 6.07 4.79
N TYR A 150 21.51 5.94 5.30
CA TYR A 150 21.06 6.67 6.49
C TYR A 150 20.44 5.66 7.45
N ALA A 151 21.06 5.47 8.62
CA ALA A 151 20.57 4.58 9.68
C ALA A 151 20.05 3.22 9.14
N GLU A 152 20.87 2.53 8.33
CA GLU A 152 20.49 1.33 7.56
C GLU A 152 19.90 0.21 8.45
N GLU A 153 20.38 0.10 9.70
CA GLU A 153 19.89 -0.85 10.70
C GLU A 153 18.39 -0.66 11.03
N ASN A 154 17.86 0.56 10.93
CA ASN A 154 16.44 0.83 11.15
C ASN A 154 15.55 0.26 10.04
N GLY A 155 16.12 -0.13 8.89
CA GLY A 155 15.40 -0.76 7.79
C GLY A 155 15.14 -2.25 7.98
N LEU A 156 15.61 -2.85 9.07
CA LEU A 156 15.43 -4.28 9.36
C LEU A 156 14.13 -4.59 10.12
N ALA A 157 13.42 -3.54 10.54
CA ALA A 157 12.10 -3.63 11.17
C ALA A 157 11.11 -2.66 10.48
N LEU A 158 9.92 -3.14 10.13
CA LEU A 158 8.90 -2.30 9.49
C LEU A 158 8.06 -1.48 10.49
N PHE A 159 7.66 -2.08 11.63
CA PHE A 159 6.64 -1.50 12.50
C PHE A 159 7.15 -0.51 13.57
N ASP A 160 8.39 -0.03 13.43
CA ASP A 160 8.90 1.07 14.28
C ASP A 160 8.67 2.44 13.64
N THR A 161 9.08 3.50 14.35
CA THR A 161 9.00 4.90 13.90
C THR A 161 10.37 5.48 13.57
N LYS A 162 11.30 4.64 13.10
CA LYS A 162 12.69 5.05 12.81
C LYS A 162 12.96 5.13 11.32
N GLU A 163 13.48 6.27 10.89
CA GLU A 163 13.84 6.54 9.50
C GLU A 163 15.02 5.67 9.02
N THR A 164 15.04 5.38 7.72
CA THR A 164 16.15 4.66 7.09
C THR A 164 16.26 5.00 5.61
N LYS A 165 17.48 4.90 5.09
CA LYS A 165 17.80 4.78 3.66
C LYS A 165 18.84 3.68 3.49
N SER A 166 18.45 2.61 2.79
CA SER A 166 19.32 1.46 2.55
C SER A 166 20.04 1.58 1.20
N ALA A 167 21.13 0.81 1.03
CA ALA A 167 21.83 0.71 -0.24
C ALA A 167 20.96 0.18 -1.40
N SER A 168 19.86 -0.53 -1.10
CA SER A 168 18.87 -0.95 -2.09
C SER A 168 18.28 0.24 -2.86
N PHE A 169 18.25 1.44 -2.28
CA PHE A 169 17.77 2.67 -2.93
C PHE A 169 18.47 2.99 -4.25
N TRP A 170 19.77 2.69 -4.39
CA TRP A 170 20.56 3.01 -5.59
C TRP A 170 21.10 1.78 -6.34
N SER A 171 20.63 0.58 -6.00
CA SER A 171 21.24 -0.65 -6.51
C SER A 171 20.28 -1.75 -6.93
N VAL A 172 19.00 -1.67 -6.55
CA VAL A 172 18.00 -2.68 -6.93
C VAL A 172 17.19 -2.15 -8.10
N PRO A 173 17.31 -2.76 -9.30
CA PRO A 173 16.43 -2.49 -10.43
C PRO A 173 15.02 -2.94 -10.12
N PHE A 174 14.02 -2.26 -10.70
CA PHE A 174 12.62 -2.57 -10.48
C PHE A 174 11.76 -2.24 -11.70
N THR A 175 10.55 -2.79 -11.68
CA THR A 175 9.47 -2.57 -12.64
C THR A 175 8.20 -2.01 -11.99
N LYS A 176 8.12 -2.07 -10.65
CA LYS A 176 7.07 -1.46 -9.85
C LYS A 176 7.65 -0.82 -8.59
N ILE A 177 6.99 0.23 -8.12
CA ILE A 177 7.22 0.84 -6.81
C ILE A 177 5.97 0.61 -5.98
N CYS A 178 6.12 0.15 -4.75
CA CYS A 178 5.02 0.09 -3.78
C CYS A 178 5.29 1.09 -2.66
N ILE A 179 4.43 2.10 -2.54
CA ILE A 179 4.52 3.11 -1.49
C ILE A 179 3.41 2.89 -0.47
N ASN A 180 3.74 3.00 0.81
CA ASN A 180 2.81 2.80 1.91
C ASN A 180 2.85 4.01 2.83
N MET A 181 1.70 4.51 3.26
CA MET A 181 1.62 5.53 4.31
C MET A 181 0.84 5.00 5.49
N ARG A 182 1.39 5.22 6.68
CA ARG A 182 0.77 4.94 7.97
C ARG A 182 0.53 6.24 8.72
N LYS A 183 -0.66 6.43 9.27
CA LYS A 183 -0.88 7.55 10.20
C LYS A 183 -0.01 7.41 11.45
N LEU A 184 0.44 8.53 12.00
CA LEU A 184 1.33 8.49 13.17
C LEU A 184 0.62 8.10 14.46
N ASP A 185 -0.68 8.39 14.56
CA ASP A 185 -1.54 8.12 15.71
C ASP A 185 -2.34 6.81 15.59
N SER A 186 -2.16 6.05 14.51
CA SER A 186 -2.85 4.78 14.30
C SER A 186 -1.96 3.73 13.61
N LEU A 187 -2.49 2.51 13.50
CA LEU A 187 -1.88 1.41 12.72
C LEU A 187 -2.47 1.29 11.31
N GLU A 188 -3.32 2.24 10.91
CA GLU A 188 -3.93 2.26 9.58
C GLU A 188 -2.85 2.54 8.53
N VAL A 189 -2.67 1.58 7.61
CA VAL A 189 -1.74 1.66 6.48
C VAL A 189 -2.54 1.58 5.19
N ALA A 190 -2.25 2.47 4.25
CA ALA A 190 -2.73 2.37 2.88
C ALA A 190 -1.53 2.34 1.92
N SER A 191 -1.75 1.71 0.76
CA SER A 191 -0.67 1.37 -0.17
C SER A 191 -1.07 1.75 -1.59
N LEU A 192 -0.06 2.13 -2.39
CA LEU A 192 -0.20 2.41 -3.80
C LEU A 192 0.95 1.75 -4.57
N VAL A 193 0.59 0.96 -5.59
CA VAL A 193 1.54 0.38 -6.53
C VAL A 193 1.59 1.23 -7.80
N ILE A 194 2.78 1.64 -8.21
CA ILE A 194 3.05 2.43 -9.40
C ILE A 194 3.88 1.59 -10.35
N ASP A 195 3.40 1.39 -11.58
CA ASP A 195 4.17 0.76 -12.66
C ASP A 195 5.21 1.75 -13.18
N GLU A 196 6.48 1.49 -12.89
CA GLU A 196 7.61 2.32 -13.32
C GLU A 196 8.87 1.46 -13.42
N THR A 197 9.63 1.57 -14.50
CA THR A 197 10.83 0.76 -14.71
C THR A 197 12.08 1.62 -14.60
N SER A 198 12.96 1.27 -13.66
CA SER A 198 14.23 1.96 -13.47
C SER A 198 15.33 1.01 -12.99
N THR A 199 16.58 1.38 -13.21
CA THR A 199 17.74 0.65 -12.69
C THR A 199 17.92 0.81 -11.19
N SER A 200 17.35 1.86 -10.59
CA SER A 200 17.21 2.04 -9.14
C SER A 200 16.30 3.24 -8.81
N LEU A 201 15.93 3.42 -7.54
CA LEU A 201 15.12 4.57 -7.13
C LEU A 201 15.94 5.87 -7.20
N TYR A 202 17.24 5.76 -6.93
CA TYR A 202 18.22 6.81 -7.18
C TYR A 202 18.19 7.28 -8.64
N ASP A 203 18.29 6.36 -9.62
CA ASP A 203 18.35 6.75 -11.03
C ASP A 203 17.03 7.40 -11.52
N LEU A 204 15.92 7.08 -10.86
CA LEU A 204 14.62 7.69 -11.13
C LEU A 204 14.47 9.10 -10.53
N ILE A 205 15.06 9.35 -9.36
CA ILE A 205 14.82 10.57 -8.56
C ILE A 205 15.96 11.58 -8.65
N ALA A 206 17.22 11.13 -8.65
CA ALA A 206 18.39 11.94 -8.34
C ALA A 206 18.66 13.06 -9.35
N ASP A 207 18.21 12.92 -10.60
CA ASP A 207 18.36 13.95 -11.62
C ASP A 207 17.39 15.13 -11.47
N GLY A 208 16.46 15.05 -10.52
CA GLY A 208 15.48 16.10 -10.22
C GLY A 208 14.44 16.34 -11.32
N LYS A 209 14.42 15.52 -12.39
CA LYS A 209 13.47 15.73 -13.49
C LYS A 209 12.09 15.20 -13.12
N TYR A 210 11.08 16.00 -13.44
CA TYR A 210 9.69 15.59 -13.32
C TYR A 210 9.36 14.43 -14.27
N ARG A 211 8.66 13.41 -13.75
CA ARG A 211 8.14 12.28 -14.53
C ARG A 211 6.72 11.98 -14.05
N ALA A 212 5.75 12.05 -14.94
CA ALA A 212 4.34 11.87 -14.61
C ALA A 212 3.98 10.40 -14.37
N THR A 213 3.11 10.14 -13.39
CA THR A 213 2.42 8.86 -13.22
C THR A 213 1.00 8.92 -13.80
N LYS A 214 0.25 7.82 -13.74
CA LYS A 214 -1.12 7.70 -14.27
C LYS A 214 -2.09 7.10 -13.25
N GLY A 215 -2.10 7.60 -12.01
CA GLY A 215 -3.02 7.17 -10.96
C GLY A 215 -4.26 8.05 -10.85
N GLY A 216 -4.11 9.35 -11.07
CA GLY A 216 -5.17 10.33 -10.85
C GLY A 216 -5.42 10.60 -9.36
N ARG A 217 -6.16 11.68 -9.11
CA ARG A 217 -6.33 12.28 -7.79
C ARG A 217 -6.88 11.33 -6.72
N GLU A 218 -7.94 10.58 -7.05
CA GLU A 218 -8.63 9.72 -6.09
C GLU A 218 -7.70 8.63 -5.53
N ILE A 219 -6.83 8.08 -6.39
CA ILE A 219 -5.86 7.07 -5.97
C ILE A 219 -4.84 7.66 -4.99
N TRP A 220 -4.30 8.84 -5.26
CA TRP A 220 -3.38 9.51 -4.34
C TRP A 220 -4.06 9.94 -3.03
N GLU A 221 -5.28 10.49 -3.08
CA GLU A 221 -6.05 10.85 -1.88
C GLU A 221 -6.38 9.61 -1.01
N SER A 222 -6.48 8.41 -1.61
CA SER A 222 -6.70 7.16 -0.89
C SER A 222 -5.47 6.65 -0.11
N LEU A 223 -4.27 7.14 -0.45
CA LEU A 223 -3.00 6.70 0.16
C LEU A 223 -2.89 7.09 1.64
N LEU A 224 -3.63 8.11 2.08
CA LEU A 224 -3.69 8.49 3.48
C LEU A 224 -5.14 8.87 3.83
N PRO A 225 -5.87 8.02 4.57
CA PRO A 225 -7.31 8.20 4.74
C PRO A 225 -7.68 9.54 5.39
N GLY A 226 -8.57 10.28 4.75
CA GLY A 226 -8.96 11.65 5.14
C GLY A 226 -8.15 12.75 4.45
N SER A 227 -7.21 12.39 3.57
CA SER A 227 -6.43 13.34 2.78
C SER A 227 -7.25 13.96 1.66
N GLN A 228 -6.86 15.17 1.31
CA GLN A 228 -7.38 15.90 0.17
C GLN A 228 -6.26 16.74 -0.42
N VAL A 229 -6.33 17.04 -1.71
CA VAL A 229 -5.53 18.12 -2.31
C VAL A 229 -6.45 19.10 -3.03
N GLN A 230 -6.02 20.36 -3.17
CA GLN A 230 -6.80 21.39 -3.88
C GLN A 230 -7.18 21.00 -5.31
N ARG A 231 -8.35 21.43 -5.79
CA ARG A 231 -9.05 20.87 -6.96
C ARG A 231 -8.69 21.50 -8.32
N GLY A 232 -7.86 22.53 -8.36
CA GLY A 232 -7.42 23.18 -9.60
C GLY A 232 -6.36 22.35 -10.32
N CYS A 233 -5.15 22.88 -10.45
CA CYS A 233 -4.05 22.16 -11.08
C CYS A 233 -3.67 20.91 -10.27
N PHE A 234 -3.05 19.95 -10.96
CA PHE A 234 -2.69 18.66 -10.42
C PHE A 234 -1.50 18.11 -11.17
N LEU A 235 -0.40 17.85 -10.47
CA LEU A 235 0.77 17.17 -11.02
C LEU A 235 1.08 15.98 -10.12
N GLU A 236 0.93 14.77 -10.67
CA GLU A 236 1.33 13.53 -10.00
C GLU A 236 2.64 13.00 -10.57
N GLY A 237 3.40 12.30 -9.73
CA GLY A 237 4.52 11.46 -10.14
C GLY A 237 5.80 11.74 -9.36
N PHE A 238 6.92 11.67 -10.07
CA PHE A 238 8.26 11.79 -9.52
C PHE A 238 8.81 13.21 -9.69
N ASN A 239 9.45 13.76 -8.66
CA ASN A 239 9.99 15.12 -8.64
C ASN A 239 8.96 16.19 -9.10
N ALA A 240 7.70 16.04 -8.69
CA ALA A 240 6.69 17.06 -8.91
C ALA A 240 7.07 18.31 -8.12
N HIS A 241 7.14 19.46 -8.78
CA HIS A 241 7.36 20.75 -8.12
C HIS A 241 6.64 21.88 -8.87
N GLY A 242 6.28 22.93 -8.13
CA GLY A 242 5.78 24.18 -8.71
C GLY A 242 6.88 25.01 -9.38
N ILE A 243 6.48 25.96 -10.22
CA ILE A 243 7.41 26.80 -10.98
C ILE A 243 8.07 27.86 -10.08
N GLN A 244 7.34 28.40 -9.11
CA GLN A 244 7.85 29.44 -8.21
C GLN A 244 8.64 28.86 -7.05
N ASP A 245 9.67 29.59 -6.62
CA ASP A 245 10.42 29.27 -5.41
C ASP A 245 9.48 29.20 -4.20
N GLY A 246 9.67 28.18 -3.36
CA GLY A 246 8.83 27.95 -2.18
C GLY A 246 7.50 27.23 -2.45
N SER A 247 7.18 26.94 -3.71
CA SER A 247 6.03 26.09 -4.05
C SER A 247 6.17 24.68 -3.49
N ALA A 248 5.04 24.01 -3.29
CA ALA A 248 4.98 22.61 -2.96
C ALA A 248 5.82 21.76 -3.94
N GLY A 249 6.58 20.83 -3.37
CA GLY A 249 7.30 19.79 -4.08
C GLY A 249 7.04 18.42 -3.45
N ALA A 250 7.11 17.36 -4.25
CA ALA A 250 7.04 15.97 -3.82
C ALA A 250 8.02 15.12 -4.65
N ARG A 251 8.84 14.31 -3.99
CA ARG A 251 9.75 13.37 -4.69
C ARG A 251 8.97 12.21 -5.30
N ILE A 252 7.97 11.71 -4.60
CA ILE A 252 6.98 10.76 -5.10
C ILE A 252 5.63 11.21 -4.57
N GLY A 253 4.75 11.73 -5.40
CA GLY A 253 3.49 12.26 -4.90
C GLY A 253 2.74 13.16 -5.87
N VAL A 254 1.82 13.92 -5.30
CA VAL A 254 1.03 14.94 -5.96
C VAL A 254 1.36 16.30 -5.38
N ILE A 255 1.40 17.30 -6.24
CA ILE A 255 1.21 18.71 -5.86
C ILE A 255 -0.02 19.27 -6.55
N ALA A 256 -0.69 20.22 -5.91
CA ALA A 256 -1.90 20.85 -6.44
C ALA A 256 -2.09 22.28 -5.88
N SER A 257 -2.93 23.05 -6.58
CA SER A 257 -3.50 24.32 -6.13
C SER A 257 -4.88 24.52 -6.74
N ASP A 258 -5.58 25.58 -6.37
CA ASP A 258 -6.80 26.08 -6.98
C ASP A 258 -6.57 26.73 -8.36
N GLN A 259 -5.36 27.23 -8.62
CA GLN A 259 -4.92 27.78 -9.92
C GLN A 259 -4.87 26.69 -10.99
N SER A 260 -4.97 27.04 -12.27
CA SER A 260 -4.99 26.07 -13.37
C SER A 260 -3.62 25.58 -13.85
N ASN A 261 -2.53 26.31 -13.58
CA ASN A 261 -1.24 26.10 -14.26
C ASN A 261 -0.09 25.58 -13.35
N CYS A 262 -0.37 25.24 -12.08
CA CYS A 262 0.64 24.78 -11.12
C CYS A 262 1.88 25.69 -11.02
N THR A 263 1.68 27.01 -11.11
CA THR A 263 2.77 27.97 -10.93
C THR A 263 3.23 28.03 -9.48
N SER A 264 2.29 28.11 -8.54
CA SER A 264 2.56 28.20 -7.10
C SER A 264 1.72 27.20 -6.29
N PRO A 265 1.82 25.88 -6.55
CA PRO A 265 1.11 24.87 -5.80
C PRO A 265 1.46 24.94 -4.33
N ASP A 266 0.46 24.73 -3.49
CA ASP A 266 0.50 24.89 -2.04
C ASP A 266 -0.22 23.74 -1.30
N SER A 267 -0.67 22.73 -2.04
CA SER A 267 -1.12 21.44 -1.51
C SER A 267 -0.26 20.30 -2.03
N PHE A 268 -0.11 19.25 -1.24
CA PHE A 268 0.55 18.02 -1.66
C PHE A 268 0.06 16.78 -0.91
N ILE A 269 0.28 15.62 -1.51
CA ILE A 269 0.27 14.34 -0.81
C ILE A 269 1.41 13.49 -1.36
N GLY A 270 2.29 12.97 -0.51
CA GLY A 270 3.39 12.13 -0.98
C GLY A 270 4.57 12.03 -0.03
N PHE A 271 5.68 11.63 -0.62
CA PHE A 271 6.97 11.35 0.00
C PHE A 271 7.98 12.38 -0.48
N GLY A 272 8.87 12.78 0.42
CA GLY A 272 9.83 13.84 0.16
C GLY A 272 9.16 15.14 -0.20
N THR A 273 8.23 15.57 0.65
CA THR A 273 7.48 16.82 0.48
C THR A 273 8.21 18.01 1.11
N GLU A 274 7.98 19.21 0.59
CA GLU A 274 8.46 20.49 1.14
C GLU A 274 7.70 21.65 0.45
N GLY A 275 7.74 22.83 1.04
CA GLY A 275 7.07 24.02 0.52
C GLY A 275 5.61 24.06 0.97
N GLY A 276 4.80 24.86 0.29
CA GLY A 276 3.41 25.12 0.70
C GLY A 276 3.32 26.45 1.44
N SER A 277 2.67 27.42 0.78
CA SER A 277 2.75 28.85 1.07
C SER A 277 2.08 29.31 2.37
N CYS A 278 1.47 28.39 3.12
CA CYS A 278 0.52 28.74 4.18
C CYS A 278 1.15 28.92 5.56
N ASP A 279 2.28 28.26 5.84
CA ASP A 279 3.04 28.45 7.08
C ASP A 279 4.47 27.90 6.96
N SER A 280 5.48 28.77 7.02
CA SER A 280 6.90 28.38 7.03
C SER A 280 7.31 27.46 8.20
N SER A 281 6.45 27.30 9.21
CA SER A 281 6.65 26.39 10.34
C SER A 281 6.20 24.96 10.06
N ARG A 282 5.34 24.74 9.05
CA ARG A 282 4.87 23.41 8.65
C ARG A 282 5.92 22.75 7.78
N LYS A 283 6.49 21.67 8.31
CA LYS A 283 7.52 20.90 7.62
C LYS A 283 7.11 19.45 7.58
N ILE A 284 6.43 19.08 6.51
CA ILE A 284 5.99 17.71 6.28
C ILE A 284 6.85 17.15 5.18
N SER A 285 7.62 16.11 5.50
CA SER A 285 8.42 15.37 4.52
C SER A 285 7.70 14.14 3.97
N CYS A 286 6.63 13.70 4.63
CA CYS A 286 5.77 12.61 4.19
C CYS A 286 4.36 12.79 4.76
N GLY A 287 3.34 12.72 3.91
CA GLY A 287 1.94 12.88 4.34
C GLY A 287 1.16 13.75 3.37
N ASN A 288 0.16 14.47 3.90
CA ASN A 288 -0.73 15.34 3.14
C ASN A 288 -0.77 16.75 3.74
N GLU A 289 -0.82 17.75 2.87
CA GLU A 289 -1.20 19.12 3.19
C GLU A 289 -2.19 19.64 2.14
N SER A 290 -3.30 20.20 2.64
CA SER A 290 -4.28 20.93 1.86
C SER A 290 -4.58 22.23 2.59
N GLY A 291 -4.00 23.33 2.11
CA GLY A 291 -4.25 24.66 2.67
C GLY A 291 -4.59 25.67 1.60
N THR A 292 -5.47 26.63 1.91
CA THR A 292 -5.74 27.82 1.06
C THR A 292 -5.16 29.10 1.68
N CYS A 293 -4.27 28.93 2.66
CA CYS A 293 -3.52 29.94 3.40
C CYS A 293 -4.36 31.04 4.08
N ASN A 294 -5.68 30.86 4.19
CA ASN A 294 -6.61 31.92 4.59
C ASN A 294 -7.72 31.46 5.55
N THR A 295 -7.66 30.23 6.10
CA THR A 295 -8.71 29.71 7.00
C THR A 295 -8.17 28.69 8.00
N ASP A 296 -8.82 28.56 9.17
CA ASP A 296 -8.64 27.46 10.14
C ASP A 296 -8.97 26.05 9.57
N ALA A 297 -9.33 25.97 8.28
CA ALA A 297 -9.64 24.73 7.56
C ALA A 297 -8.40 24.07 6.92
N ASP A 298 -7.20 24.65 7.08
CA ASP A 298 -5.95 24.01 6.69
C ASP A 298 -5.82 22.66 7.38
N LYS A 299 -5.79 21.59 6.57
CA LYS A 299 -5.60 20.23 7.07
C LYS A 299 -4.25 19.74 6.61
N TYR A 300 -3.43 19.39 7.58
CA TYR A 300 -2.20 18.70 7.33
C TYR A 300 -2.10 17.46 8.20
N THR A 301 -1.48 16.42 7.67
CA THR A 301 -1.36 15.13 8.34
C THR A 301 -0.02 14.54 7.95
N SER A 302 0.93 14.56 8.90
CA SER A 302 2.18 13.82 8.75
C SER A 302 1.90 12.32 8.82
N ALA A 303 2.60 11.56 7.99
CA ALA A 303 2.53 10.11 7.96
C ALA A 303 3.92 9.51 8.09
N PHE A 304 3.97 8.24 8.51
CA PHE A 304 5.16 7.43 8.35
C PHE A 304 5.09 6.73 7.00
N GLY A 305 6.08 6.98 6.14
CA GLY A 305 6.13 6.48 4.79
C GLY A 305 7.09 5.31 4.64
N TYR A 306 6.71 4.31 3.86
CA TYR A 306 7.57 3.21 3.42
C TYR A 306 7.61 3.17 1.89
N ILE A 307 8.80 2.98 1.33
CA ILE A 307 8.98 2.79 -0.11
C ILE A 307 9.63 1.43 -0.33
N PHE A 308 8.98 0.62 -1.16
CA PHE A 308 9.49 -0.65 -1.64
C PHE A 308 9.60 -0.64 -3.17
N VAL A 309 10.49 -1.48 -3.69
CA VAL A 309 10.68 -1.68 -5.13
C VAL A 309 10.59 -3.17 -5.48
N TYR A 310 10.02 -3.47 -6.65
CA TYR A 310 9.80 -4.83 -7.17
C TYR A 310 10.27 -5.00 -8.61
#